data_AF-A0A960STH8-F1
#
_entry.id   AF-A0A960STH8-F1
#
_cell.length_a   1.000
_cell.length_b   1.000
_cell.length_c   1.000
_cell.angle_alpha   90.00
_cell.angle_beta   90.00
_cell.angle_gamma   90.00
#
_symmetry.space_group_name_H-M   'P 1'
#
loop_
_entity.id
_entity.type
_entity.pdbx_description
1 polymer ?
#
loop_
_entity_poly.entity_id
_entity_poly.type
_entity_poly.pdbx_seq_one_letter_code
_entity_poly.pdbx_strand_id
1 'polypeptide(L)' 'MAALHGLIRGLLNATEAHEGVTARGWVRTRREGKGFSFLELNDGSCLANLQVIVDDGAPGSEALPDFQTGASVEVTGDL' A
#
# COMPACT_ATOMS: atom_id res chain seq x y z
N MET A 1 1.74 3.92 21.02
CA MET A 1 2.77 4.12 19.98
C MET A 1 2.12 4.91 18.86
N ALA A 2 2.71 6.02 18.42
CA ALA A 2 2.09 6.84 17.37
C ALA A 2 2.16 6.06 16.05
N ALA A 3 1.00 5.72 15.47
CA ALA A 3 0.96 5.17 14.12
C ALA A 3 1.66 6.16 13.18
N LEU A 4 2.64 5.67 12.43
CA LEU A 4 3.32 6.45 11.40
C LEU A 4 2.30 6.68 10.28
N HIS A 5 1.50 7.72 10.41
CA HIS A 5 0.67 8.23 9.32
C HIS A 5 1.59 9.01 8.40
N GLY A 6 2.12 8.33 7.37
CA GLY A 6 3.13 8.88 6.49
C GLY A 6 2.57 9.21 5.12
N LEU A 7 3.01 10.34 4.56
CA LEU A 7 3.13 10.44 3.10
C LEU A 7 4.01 9.28 2.60
N ILE A 8 3.74 8.76 1.41
CA ILE A 8 4.54 7.65 0.83
C ILE A 8 6.03 7.99 0.77
N ARG A 9 6.40 9.26 0.50
CA ARG A 9 7.79 9.72 0.61
C ARG A 9 8.41 9.44 1.98
N GLY A 10 7.66 9.60 3.07
CA GLY A 10 8.13 9.30 4.42
C GLY A 10 8.38 7.81 4.61
N LEU A 11 7.44 6.98 4.16
CA LEU A 11 7.54 5.52 4.26
C LEU A 11 8.74 4.98 3.46
N LEU A 12 8.95 5.49 2.25
CA LEU A 12 10.09 5.11 1.40
C LEU A 12 11.46 5.55 1.96
N ASN A 13 11.50 6.49 2.91
CA ASN A 13 12.71 6.93 3.58
C ASN A 13 12.91 6.26 4.96
N ALA A 14 12.02 5.36 5.38
CA ALA A 14 12.18 4.62 6.61
C ALA A 14 13.44 3.74 6.54
N THR A 15 14.23 3.74 7.61
CA THR A 15 15.47 2.95 7.71
C THR A 15 15.33 1.75 8.64
N GLU A 16 14.16 1.59 9.25
CA GLU A 16 13.84 0.56 10.23
C GLU A 16 12.46 -0.04 9.89
N ALA A 17 12.21 -1.25 10.36
CA ALA A 17 10.90 -1.88 10.20
C ALA A 17 9.86 -1.19 11.11
N HIS A 18 8.63 -1.06 10.62
CA HIS A 18 7.55 -0.46 11.38
C HIS A 18 6.27 -1.30 11.29
N GLU A 19 5.71 -1.65 12.45
CA GLU A 19 4.42 -2.36 12.51
C GLU A 19 3.24 -1.39 12.38
N GLY A 20 2.18 -1.83 11.70
CA GLY A 20 0.90 -1.13 11.68
C GLY A 20 0.94 0.26 11.03
N VAL A 21 1.73 0.43 9.98
CA VAL A 21 1.80 1.65 9.18
C VAL A 21 0.61 1.74 8.25
N THR A 22 0.04 2.94 8.10
CA THR A 22 -1.04 3.21 7.14
C THR A 22 -0.53 4.06 5.98
N ALA A 23 -0.75 3.59 4.76
CA ALA A 23 -0.50 4.33 3.52
C ALA A 23 -1.82 4.63 2.81
N ARG A 24 -1.90 5.84 2.23
CA ARG A 24 -3.05 6.28 1.43
C ARG A 24 -2.54 6.80 0.09
N GLY A 25 -3.20 6.45 -1.00
CA GLY A 25 -2.81 6.93 -2.31
C GLY A 25 -3.63 6.34 -3.43
N TRP A 26 -3.23 6.66 -4.66
CA TRP A 26 -3.85 6.13 -5.88
C TRP A 26 -3.10 4.92 -6.38
N VAL A 27 -3.85 3.87 -6.72
CA VAL A 27 -3.31 2.68 -7.39
C VAL A 27 -2.77 3.08 -8.76
N ARG A 28 -1.48 2.81 -8.98
CA ARG A 28 -0.80 2.99 -10.26
C ARG A 28 -0.88 1.73 -11.09
N THR A 29 -0.62 0.59 -10.45
CA THR A 29 -0.81 -0.74 -11.03
C THR A 29 -1.32 -1.70 -9.97
N ARG A 30 -2.09 -2.71 -10.40
CA ARG A 30 -2.38 -3.94 -9.66
C ARG A 30 -1.90 -5.11 -10.49
N ARG A 31 -1.18 -6.05 -9.87
CA ARG A 31 -0.75 -7.30 -10.49
C ARG A 31 -1.16 -8.46 -9.61
N GLU A 32 -1.99 -9.34 -10.13
CA GLU A 32 -2.45 -10.53 -9.44
C GLU A 32 -1.42 -11.66 -9.57
N GLY A 33 -1.12 -12.32 -8.44
CA GLY A 33 -0.29 -13.51 -8.34
C GLY A 33 -1.08 -14.71 -7.84
N LYS A 34 -0.41 -15.83 -7.61
CA LYS A 34 -1.05 -17.00 -6.97
C LYS A 34 -1.08 -16.80 -5.46
N GLY A 35 -2.23 -16.44 -4.91
CA GLY A 35 -2.45 -16.32 -3.46
C GLY A 35 -2.21 -14.92 -2.88
N PHE A 36 -1.84 -13.94 -3.71
CA PHE A 36 -1.60 -12.56 -3.30
C PHE A 36 -1.67 -11.61 -4.50
N SER A 37 -1.81 -10.31 -4.22
CA SER A 37 -1.77 -9.22 -5.19
C SER A 37 -0.67 -8.21 -4.84
N PHE A 38 0.01 -7.70 -5.87
CA PHE A 38 0.86 -6.51 -5.76
C PHE A 38 0.06 -5.27 -6.15
N LEU A 39 0.19 -4.20 -5.36
CA LEU A 39 -0.26 -2.86 -5.71
C LEU A 39 0.96 -1.93 -5.75
N GLU A 40 0.98 -1.01 -6.70
CA GLU A 40 1.86 0.16 -6.64
C GLU A 40 1.01 1.38 -6.28
N LEU A 41 1.30 2.03 -5.16
CA LEU A 41 0.60 3.23 -4.69
C LEU A 41 1.46 4.48 -4.86
N ASN A 42 0.83 5.59 -5.21
CA ASN A 42 1.46 6.91 -5.20
C ASN A 42 0.48 7.94 -4.63
N ASP A 43 0.98 8.87 -3.82
CA ASP A 43 0.18 9.92 -3.17
C ASP A 43 0.60 11.33 -3.63
N GLY A 44 1.46 11.43 -4.65
CA GLY A 44 2.02 12.69 -5.15
C GLY A 44 3.14 13.30 -4.30
N SER A 45 3.51 12.69 -3.18
CA SER A 45 4.55 13.24 -2.28
C SER A 45 5.98 13.04 -2.77
N CYS A 46 6.19 12.13 -3.73
CA CYS A 46 7.42 11.90 -4.47
C CYS A 46 7.15 11.18 -5.81
N LEU A 47 8.18 11.07 -6.65
CA LEU A 47 8.10 10.36 -7.94
C LEU A 47 8.02 8.83 -7.81
N ALA A 48 8.50 8.28 -6.70
CA ALA A 48 8.51 6.83 -6.46
C ALA A 48 7.14 6.30 -6.02
N ASN A 49 6.87 5.02 -6.27
CA ASN A 49 5.67 4.31 -5.84
C ASN A 49 6.00 3.41 -4.63
N LEU A 50 5.06 3.29 -3.69
CA LEU A 50 5.10 2.27 -2.65
C LEU A 50 4.58 0.95 -3.21
N GLN A 51 5.34 -0.13 -3.07
CA GLN A 51 4.83 -1.47 -3.34
C GLN A 51 4.08 -1.98 -2.10
N VAL A 52 2.88 -2.50 -2.31
CA VAL A 52 2.06 -3.14 -1.28
C VAL A 52 1.79 -4.57 -1.73
N ILE A 53 1.96 -5.53 -0.82
CA ILE A 53 1.65 -6.94 -1.03
C ILE A 53 0.45 -7.26 -0.15
N VAL A 54 -0.61 -7.78 -0.76
CA VAL A 54 -1.83 -8.18 -0.05
C VAL A 54 -2.09 -9.65 -0.34
N ASP A 55 -2.01 -10.48 0.69
CA ASP A 55 -2.40 -11.89 0.60
C ASP A 55 -3.91 -12.02 0.40
N ASP A 56 -4.34 -13.03 -0.36
CA ASP A 56 -5.78 -13.24 -0.66
C ASP A 56 -6.63 -13.51 0.60
N GLY A 57 -6.00 -13.91 1.71
CA GLY A 57 -6.66 -14.11 3.01
C GLY A 57 -6.57 -12.92 3.98
N ALA A 58 -5.93 -11.82 3.58
CA ALA A 58 -5.79 -10.65 4.45
C ALA A 58 -7.16 -9.97 4.66
N PRO A 59 -7.43 -9.37 5.84
CA PRO A 59 -8.65 -8.60 6.05
C PRO A 59 -8.84 -7.50 4.99
N GLY A 60 -9.99 -7.49 4.31
CA GLY A 60 -10.30 -6.52 3.26
C GLY A 60 -9.78 -6.91 1.86
N SER A 61 -9.14 -8.08 1.71
CA SER A 61 -8.67 -8.59 0.40
C SER A 61 -9.82 -8.80 -0.59
N GLU A 62 -11.05 -8.98 -0.12
CA GLU A 62 -12.24 -9.10 -0.96
C GLU A 62 -12.50 -7.87 -1.83
N ALA A 63 -11.95 -6.70 -1.47
CA ALA A 63 -12.06 -5.47 -2.25
C ALA A 63 -10.98 -5.32 -3.33
N LEU A 64 -9.96 -6.21 -3.37
CA LEU A 64 -8.87 -6.15 -4.36
C LEU A 64 -9.34 -6.12 -5.83
N PRO A 65 -10.44 -6.77 -6.23
CA PRO A 65 -10.98 -6.63 -7.58
C PRO A 65 -11.31 -5.18 -7.97
N ASP A 66 -11.68 -4.34 -7.00
CA ASP A 66 -12.01 -2.92 -7.22
C ASP A 66 -10.77 -2.00 -7.19
N PHE A 67 -9.61 -2.50 -6.75
CA PHE A 67 -8.37 -1.74 -6.62
C PHE A 67 -7.64 -1.62 -7.97
N GLN A 68 -8.35 -1.09 -8.97
CA GLN A 68 -7.86 -0.86 -10.33
C GLN A 68 -7.07 0.45 -10.42
N THR A 69 -6.32 0.64 -11.53
CA THR A 69 -5.56 1.88 -11.76
C THR A 69 -6.45 3.13 -11.61
N GLY A 70 -6.01 4.07 -10.77
CA GLY A 70 -6.71 5.31 -10.46
C GLY A 70 -7.61 5.24 -9.23
N ALA A 71 -7.89 4.05 -8.67
CA ALA A 71 -8.61 3.93 -7.41
C ALA A 71 -7.80 4.55 -6.27
N SER A 72 -8.45 5.36 -5.42
CA SER A 72 -7.87 5.79 -4.15
C SER A 72 -8.10 4.72 -3.10
N VAL A 73 -7.06 4.35 -2.37
CA VAL A 73 -7.10 3.29 -1.36
C VAL A 73 -6.39 3.72 -0.09
N GLU A 74 -6.80 3.11 1.02
CA GLU A 74 -6.06 3.08 2.28
C GLU A 74 -5.64 1.64 2.54
N VAL A 75 -4.37 1.44 2.86
CA VAL A 75 -3.83 0.13 3.23
C VAL A 75 -3.08 0.25 4.55
N THR A 76 -3.22 -0.74 5.41
CA THR A 76 -2.50 -0.83 6.68
C THR A 76 -1.76 -2.16 6.75
N GLY A 77 -0.50 -2.12 7.16
CA GLY A 77 0.35 -3.30 7.26
C GLY A 77 1.72 -2.95 7.84
N ASP A 78 2.62 -3.91 7.80
CA ASP A 78 3.99 -3.72 8.28
C ASP A 78 4.88 -3.20 7.13
N LEU A 79 5.75 -2.25 7.44
CA LEU A 79 6.70 -1.61 6.52
C LEU A 79 8.11 -2.15 6.73
#